data_AF-A0A6N7WNK4-F1
#
_entry.id   AF-A0A6N7WNK4-F1
#
_cell.length_a   1.000
_cell.length_b   1.000
_cell.length_c   1.000
_cell.angle_alpha   90.00
_cell.angle_beta   90.00
_cell.angle_gamma   90.00
#
_symmetry.space_group_name_H-M   'P 1'
#
loop_
_entity.id
_entity.type
_entity.pdbx_description
1 polymer ?
#
loop_
_entity_poly.entity_id
_entity_poly.type
_entity_poly.pdbx_seq_one_letter_code
_entity_poly.pdbx_strand_id
1 'polypeptide(L)'
;MSQGKEYHYFQEKINDLESEVNRLSPYEYDYRLLRDVVADCLLQGQLTISELPQAIRLMQDDVLFYTYAWRFTEAKGDSQYGILILKILQSDLNYLNSIGQMSQKQYTKWLEKWLSFLERGKIAFKGDEDFERYFQDQKEANRGLFNDYGL
;
A
#
# COMPACT_ATOMS: atom_id res chain seq x y z
N MET A 1 7.98 44.84 -18.35
CA MET A 1 8.80 43.86 -19.10
C MET A 1 7.99 43.44 -20.32
N SER A 2 8.63 43.28 -21.48
CA SER A 2 7.94 43.06 -22.77
C SER A 2 7.35 41.65 -22.83
N GLN A 3 6.06 41.52 -23.18
CA GLN A 3 5.32 40.26 -23.33
C GLN A 3 6.05 39.19 -24.16
N GLY A 4 6.89 39.60 -25.13
CA GLY A 4 7.67 38.66 -25.95
C GLY A 4 8.80 37.94 -25.20
N LYS A 5 9.35 38.52 -24.12
CA LYS A 5 10.40 37.87 -23.31
C LYS A 5 9.83 36.81 -22.37
N GLU A 6 8.64 37.05 -21.82
CA GLU A 6 7.93 36.04 -21.01
C GLU A 6 7.49 34.86 -21.87
N TYR A 7 6.97 35.12 -23.07
CA TYR A 7 6.56 34.07 -24.00
C TYR A 7 7.72 33.13 -24.37
N HIS A 8 8.89 33.67 -24.71
CA HIS A 8 10.08 32.89 -25.03
C HIS A 8 10.57 32.05 -23.84
N TYR A 9 10.55 32.61 -22.62
CA TYR A 9 10.92 31.90 -21.40
C TYR A 9 10.01 30.70 -21.12
N PHE A 10 8.69 30.86 -21.27
CA PHE A 10 7.76 29.74 -21.08
C PHE A 10 7.93 28.67 -22.15
N GLN A 11 8.25 29.07 -23.38
CA GLN A 11 8.44 28.13 -24.48
C GLN A 11 9.69 27.26 -24.29
N GLU A 12 10.80 27.83 -23.84
CA GLU A 12 12.00 27.05 -23.44
C GLU A 12 11.67 26.08 -22.30
N LYS A 13 10.96 26.55 -21.26
CA LYS A 13 10.57 25.70 -20.13
C LYS A 13 9.67 24.54 -20.52
N ILE A 14 8.75 24.76 -21.47
CA ILE A 14 7.88 23.71 -22.01
C ILE A 14 8.73 22.68 -22.76
N ASN A 15 9.64 23.12 -23.63
CA ASN A 15 10.52 22.21 -24.38
C ASN A 15 11.40 21.37 -23.44
N ASP A 16 11.94 21.96 -22.37
CA ASP A 16 12.72 21.25 -21.36
C ASP A 16 11.88 20.18 -20.64
N LEU A 17 10.64 20.51 -20.27
CA LEU A 17 9.71 19.57 -19.65
C LEU A 17 9.31 18.44 -20.61
N GLU A 18 9.04 18.75 -21.87
CA GLU A 18 8.73 17.74 -22.90
C GLU A 18 9.91 16.79 -23.14
N SER A 19 11.13 17.32 -23.18
CA SER A 19 12.35 16.52 -23.26
C SER A 19 12.49 15.58 -22.07
N GLU A 20 12.23 16.07 -20.86
CA GLU A 20 12.31 15.28 -19.64
C GLU A 20 11.20 14.20 -19.57
N VAL A 21 9.98 14.52 -20.01
CA VAL A 21 8.89 13.54 -20.13
C VAL A 21 9.26 12.44 -21.12
N ASN A 22 9.80 12.80 -22.29
CA ASN A 22 10.25 11.82 -23.28
C ASN A 22 11.39 10.94 -22.75
N ARG A 23 12.31 11.52 -21.96
CA ARG A 23 13.40 10.78 -21.31
C ARG A 23 12.88 9.81 -20.25
N LEU A 24 11.83 10.17 -19.51
CA LEU A 24 11.28 9.39 -18.40
C LEU A 24 10.23 8.36 -18.82
N SER A 25 9.53 8.59 -19.94
CA SER A 25 8.45 7.74 -20.47
C SER A 25 8.81 6.23 -20.53
N PRO A 26 9.98 5.81 -21.03
CA PRO A 26 10.34 4.39 -21.07
C PRO A 26 10.42 3.75 -19.67
N TYR A 27 10.89 4.50 -18.67
CA TYR A 27 11.02 4.01 -17.30
C TYR A 27 9.67 3.83 -16.61
N GLU A 28 8.62 4.51 -17.06
CA GLU A 28 7.27 4.28 -16.56
C GLU A 28 6.77 2.89 -16.97
N TYR A 29 7.02 2.50 -18.22
CA TYR A 29 6.65 1.18 -18.72
C TYR A 29 7.41 0.07 -17.99
N ASP A 30 8.74 0.20 -17.87
CA ASP A 30 9.58 -0.76 -17.15
C ASP A 30 9.19 -0.86 -15.67
N TYR A 31 8.86 0.26 -15.04
CA TYR A 31 8.35 0.29 -13.66
C TYR A 31 7.04 -0.49 -13.53
N ARG A 32 6.08 -0.31 -14.45
CA ARG A 32 4.81 -1.06 -14.43
C ARG A 32 5.04 -2.56 -14.59
N LEU A 33 5.91 -2.96 -15.53
CA LEU A 33 6.26 -4.37 -15.71
C LEU A 33 6.87 -4.98 -14.45
N LEU A 34 7.84 -4.29 -13.83
CA LEU A 34 8.48 -4.77 -12.61
C LEU A 34 7.47 -4.85 -11.46
N ARG A 35 6.57 -3.87 -11.35
CA ARG A 35 5.50 -3.87 -10.35
C ARG A 35 4.62 -5.10 -10.47
N ASP A 36 4.21 -5.45 -11.69
CA ASP A 36 3.34 -6.60 -11.92
C ASP A 36 4.07 -7.93 -11.66
N VAL A 37 5.36 -8.03 -12.02
CA VAL A 37 6.19 -9.20 -11.67
C VAL A 37 6.31 -9.38 -10.16
N VAL A 38 6.57 -8.30 -9.41
CA VAL A 38 6.64 -8.35 -7.94
C VAL A 38 5.30 -8.77 -7.34
N ALA A 39 4.19 -8.24 -7.86
CA ALA A 39 2.85 -8.64 -7.41
C ALA A 39 2.62 -10.14 -7.63
N ASP A 40 2.93 -10.65 -8.82
CA ASP A 40 2.80 -12.08 -9.14
C ASP A 40 3.66 -12.97 -8.23
N CYS A 41 4.90 -12.57 -7.93
CA CYS A 41 5.74 -13.29 -6.97
C CYS A 41 5.11 -13.34 -5.57
N LEU A 42 4.49 -12.25 -5.09
CA LEU A 42 3.76 -12.23 -3.81
C LEU A 42 2.55 -13.17 -3.84
N LEU A 43 1.78 -13.16 -4.93
CA LEU A 43 0.60 -14.02 -5.09
C LEU A 43 0.97 -15.51 -5.17
N GLN A 44 2.15 -15.83 -5.69
CA GLN A 44 2.69 -17.19 -5.76
C GLN A 44 3.42 -17.61 -4.48
N GLY A 45 3.65 -16.69 -3.53
CA GLY A 45 4.43 -16.94 -2.31
C GLY A 45 5.93 -17.12 -2.56
N GLN A 46 6.43 -16.67 -3.72
CA GLN A 46 7.87 -16.65 -4.04
C GLN A 46 8.59 -15.47 -3.39
N LEU A 47 7.81 -14.48 -2.94
CA LEU A 47 8.25 -13.31 -2.21
C LEU A 47 7.26 -13.05 -1.07
N THR A 48 7.75 -12.51 0.03
CA THR A 48 6.95 -12.04 1.15
C THR A 48 6.93 -10.52 1.23
N ILE A 49 5.87 -9.95 1.82
CA ILE A 49 5.76 -8.49 1.92
C ILE A 49 6.92 -7.88 2.74
N SER A 50 7.44 -8.62 3.71
CA SER A 50 8.58 -8.20 4.54
C SER A 50 9.90 -8.07 3.77
N GLU A 51 10.04 -8.76 2.64
CA GLU A 51 11.23 -8.68 1.78
C GLU A 51 11.23 -7.44 0.89
N LEU A 52 10.07 -6.79 0.73
CA LEU A 52 9.99 -5.52 0.01
C LEU A 52 10.47 -4.34 0.86
N PRO A 53 11.17 -3.35 0.28
CA PRO A 53 11.44 -2.09 0.96
C PRO A 53 10.14 -1.36 1.34
N GLN A 54 10.08 -0.80 2.54
CA GLN A 54 8.89 -0.07 3.04
C GLN A 54 8.39 1.01 2.07
N ALA A 55 9.32 1.77 1.47
CA ALA A 55 8.99 2.83 0.51
C ALA A 55 8.21 2.32 -0.72
N ILE A 56 8.34 1.04 -1.07
CA ILE A 56 7.70 0.42 -2.22
C ILE A 56 6.36 -0.22 -1.84
N ARG A 57 6.19 -0.69 -0.60
CA ARG A 57 4.98 -1.41 -0.15
C ARG A 57 3.70 -0.56 -0.20
N LEU A 58 3.83 0.77 -0.02
CA LEU A 58 2.70 1.72 0.03
C LEU A 58 2.73 2.75 -1.12
N MET A 59 3.44 2.45 -2.22
CA MET A 59 3.59 3.38 -3.34
C MET A 59 2.23 3.80 -3.96
N GLN A 60 2.10 5.10 -4.26
CA GLN A 60 1.04 5.68 -5.10
C GLN A 60 -0.42 5.36 -4.71
N ASP A 61 -0.70 5.24 -3.41
CA ASP A 61 -2.02 4.85 -2.88
C ASP A 61 -2.54 3.51 -3.43
N ASP A 62 -1.64 2.68 -3.96
CA ASP A 62 -1.91 1.37 -4.54
C ASP A 62 -1.78 0.28 -3.47
N VAL A 63 -2.82 -0.54 -3.36
CA VAL A 63 -2.90 -1.65 -2.40
C VAL A 63 -2.41 -2.96 -2.99
N LEU A 64 -1.86 -2.94 -4.20
CA LEU A 64 -1.53 -4.12 -5.01
C LEU A 64 -0.75 -5.17 -4.23
N PHE A 65 0.41 -4.80 -3.68
CA PHE A 65 1.30 -5.75 -3.00
C PHE A 65 0.67 -6.38 -1.76
N TYR A 66 0.06 -5.55 -0.91
CA TYR A 66 -0.69 -6.03 0.26
C TYR A 66 -1.86 -6.94 -0.15
N THR A 67 -2.57 -6.60 -1.22
CA THR A 67 -3.70 -7.41 -1.72
C THR A 67 -3.24 -8.77 -2.23
N TYR A 68 -2.13 -8.82 -2.97
CA TYR A 68 -1.63 -10.06 -3.56
C TYR A 68 -1.03 -10.97 -2.49
N ALA A 69 -0.25 -10.41 -1.56
CA ALA A 69 0.24 -11.14 -0.39
C ALA A 69 -0.92 -11.68 0.46
N TRP A 70 -1.98 -10.88 0.66
CA TRP A 70 -3.17 -11.32 1.39
C TRP A 70 -3.90 -12.46 0.69
N ARG A 71 -4.12 -12.37 -0.63
CA ARG A 71 -4.75 -13.43 -1.42
C ARG A 71 -3.99 -14.75 -1.32
N PHE A 72 -2.66 -14.70 -1.28
CA PHE A 72 -1.85 -15.88 -1.05
C PHE A 72 -2.15 -16.50 0.33
N THR A 73 -2.19 -15.70 1.40
CA THR A 73 -2.51 -16.22 2.75
C THR A 73 -3.89 -16.84 2.82
N GLU A 74 -4.90 -16.21 2.23
CA GLU A 74 -6.26 -16.76 2.17
C GLU A 74 -6.30 -18.09 1.42
N ALA A 75 -5.63 -18.17 0.27
CA ALA A 75 -5.59 -19.38 -0.55
C ALA A 75 -4.85 -20.54 0.15
N LYS A 76 -3.89 -20.23 1.03
CA LYS A 76 -3.14 -21.23 1.81
C LYS A 76 -3.73 -21.53 3.18
N GLY A 77 -4.67 -20.71 3.66
CA GLY A 77 -5.13 -20.78 5.05
C GLY A 77 -4.04 -20.42 6.06
N ASP A 78 -3.04 -19.61 5.67
CA ASP A 78 -1.91 -19.25 6.52
C ASP A 78 -2.24 -18.01 7.37
N SER A 79 -2.88 -18.26 8.51
CA SER A 79 -3.29 -17.23 9.46
C SER A 79 -2.11 -16.46 10.05
N GLN A 80 -1.00 -17.14 10.33
CA GLN A 80 0.20 -16.54 10.92
C GLN A 80 0.81 -15.51 9.97
N TYR A 81 0.93 -15.87 8.69
CA TYR A 81 1.42 -14.94 7.70
C TYR A 81 0.41 -13.80 7.45
N GLY A 82 -0.90 -14.09 7.50
CA GLY A 82 -1.94 -13.04 7.49
C GLY A 82 -1.77 -12.02 8.63
N ILE A 83 -1.59 -12.48 9.87
CA ILE A 83 -1.33 -11.62 11.03
C ILE A 83 -0.05 -10.79 10.82
N LEU A 84 1.00 -11.40 10.27
CA LEU A 84 2.25 -10.69 9.97
C LEU A 84 2.02 -9.55 8.97
N ILE A 85 1.27 -9.80 7.88
CA ILE A 85 0.94 -8.76 6.90
C ILE A 85 0.21 -7.59 7.57
N LEU A 86 -0.76 -7.86 8.44
CA LEU A 86 -1.52 -6.81 9.15
C LEU A 86 -0.63 -5.98 10.08
N LYS A 87 0.29 -6.63 10.79
CA LYS A 87 1.27 -5.95 11.67
C LYS A 87 2.24 -5.07 10.86
N ILE A 88 2.74 -5.57 9.72
CA ILE A 88 3.63 -4.81 8.85
C ILE A 88 2.88 -3.58 8.29
N LEU A 89 1.65 -3.77 7.79
CA LEU A 89 0.85 -2.65 7.30
C LEU A 89 0.67 -1.59 8.38
N GLN A 90 0.21 -1.97 9.58
CA GLN A 90 0.02 -1.04 10.69
C GLN A 90 1.33 -0.30 11.06
N SER A 91 2.46 -1.01 11.10
CA SER A 91 3.78 -0.42 11.35
C SER A 91 4.17 0.60 10.27
N ASP A 92 3.95 0.27 8.99
CA ASP A 92 4.28 1.16 7.88
C ASP A 92 3.41 2.43 7.92
N LEU A 93 2.10 2.30 8.22
CA LEU A 93 1.20 3.45 8.37
C LEU A 93 1.62 4.36 9.54
N ASN A 94 1.92 3.78 10.70
CA ASN A 94 2.35 4.55 11.87
C ASN A 94 3.66 5.30 11.62
N TYR A 95 4.63 4.64 10.98
CA TYR A 95 5.90 5.25 10.65
C TYR A 95 5.73 6.43 9.68
N LEU A 96 5.08 6.21 8.53
CA LEU A 96 4.92 7.25 7.51
C LEU A 96 4.10 8.45 8.01
N ASN A 97 3.09 8.18 8.85
CA ASN A 97 2.35 9.24 9.53
C ASN A 97 3.25 10.04 10.50
N SER A 98 4.08 9.36 11.30
CA SER A 98 4.96 10.00 12.28
C SER A 98 6.02 10.94 11.67
N ILE A 99 6.49 10.63 10.46
CA ILE A 99 7.47 11.44 9.73
C ILE A 99 6.83 12.45 8.76
N GLY A 100 5.50 12.55 8.74
CA GLY A 100 4.78 13.49 7.88
C GLY A 100 4.81 13.16 6.39
N GLN A 101 5.15 11.92 6.01
CA GLN A 101 5.15 11.46 4.61
C GLN A 101 3.80 10.89 4.15
N MET A 102 2.79 10.91 5.02
CA MET A 102 1.44 10.48 4.70
C MET A 102 0.46 11.57 5.10
N SER A 103 -0.38 12.01 4.17
CA SER A 103 -1.47 12.93 4.51
C SER A 103 -2.55 12.21 5.32
N GLN A 104 -3.30 12.96 6.13
CA GLN A 104 -4.41 12.41 6.91
C GLN A 104 -5.42 11.64 6.04
N LYS A 105 -5.71 12.14 4.83
CA LYS A 105 -6.61 11.48 3.87
C LYS A 105 -6.08 10.13 3.42
N GLN A 106 -4.78 10.03 3.12
CA GLN A 106 -4.15 8.78 2.73
C GLN A 106 -4.11 7.80 3.89
N TYR A 107 -3.78 8.28 5.09
CA TYR A 107 -3.78 7.47 6.30
C TYR A 107 -5.15 6.83 6.56
N THR A 108 -6.24 7.61 6.51
CA THR A 108 -7.61 7.08 6.64
C THR A 108 -7.92 6.05 5.57
N LYS A 109 -7.60 6.30 4.29
CA LYS A 109 -7.82 5.33 3.20
C LYS A 109 -7.09 4.00 3.46
N TRP A 110 -5.88 4.05 4.00
CA TRP A 110 -5.12 2.85 4.32
C TRP A 110 -5.63 2.11 5.57
N LEU A 111 -6.11 2.84 6.58
CA LEU A 111 -6.79 2.23 7.72
C LEU A 111 -8.03 1.44 7.29
N GLU A 112 -8.82 1.97 6.35
CA GLU A 112 -9.96 1.25 5.76
C GLU A 112 -9.54 -0.07 5.11
N LYS A 113 -8.38 -0.07 4.44
CA LYS A 113 -7.83 -1.28 3.81
C LYS A 113 -7.34 -2.28 4.84
N TRP A 114 -6.68 -1.80 5.89
CA TRP A 114 -6.27 -2.64 7.01
C TRP A 114 -7.47 -3.30 7.70
N LEU A 115 -8.56 -2.55 7.96
CA LEU A 115 -9.81 -3.09 8.49
C LEU A 115 -10.45 -4.12 7.55
N SER A 116 -10.49 -3.83 6.24
CA SER A 116 -11.02 -4.77 5.25
C SER A 116 -10.23 -6.09 5.21
N PHE A 117 -8.91 -6.08 5.40
CA PHE A 117 -8.13 -7.30 5.52
C PHE A 117 -8.44 -8.05 6.83
N LEU A 118 -8.57 -7.35 7.96
CA LEU A 118 -8.99 -7.96 9.22
C LEU A 118 -10.34 -8.68 9.10
N GLU A 119 -11.35 -8.03 8.50
CA GLU A 119 -12.67 -8.62 8.24
C GLU A 119 -12.56 -9.88 7.38
N ARG A 120 -11.82 -9.81 6.27
CA ARG A 120 -11.61 -10.95 5.39
C ARG A 120 -10.92 -12.10 6.10
N GLY A 121 -9.97 -11.79 6.98
CA GLY A 121 -9.26 -12.78 7.78
C GLY A 121 -10.20 -13.54 8.72
N LYS A 122 -11.22 -12.88 9.31
CA LYS A 122 -12.23 -13.58 10.13
C LYS A 122 -12.99 -14.66 9.35
N ILE A 123 -13.20 -14.42 8.06
CA ILE A 123 -13.90 -15.35 7.18
C ILE A 123 -12.93 -16.44 6.72
N ALA A 124 -11.76 -16.05 6.22
CA ALA A 124 -10.77 -16.94 5.64
C ALA A 124 -10.12 -17.89 6.66
N PHE A 125 -9.91 -17.41 7.89
CA PHE A 125 -9.23 -18.14 8.97
C PHE A 125 -10.20 -18.52 10.10
N LYS A 126 -11.49 -18.69 9.77
CA LYS A 126 -12.50 -19.04 10.77
C LYS A 126 -12.13 -20.32 11.53
N GLY A 127 -12.08 -20.22 12.85
CA GLY A 127 -11.71 -21.33 13.74
C GLY A 127 -10.22 -21.40 14.08
N ASP A 128 -9.40 -20.51 13.53
CA ASP A 128 -8.02 -20.31 13.96
C ASP A 128 -7.98 -19.47 15.25
N GLU A 129 -7.51 -20.07 16.34
CA GLU A 129 -7.48 -19.42 17.66
C GLU A 129 -6.52 -18.23 17.72
N ASP A 130 -5.41 -18.29 16.97
CA ASP A 130 -4.42 -17.23 16.95
C ASP A 130 -4.93 -15.99 16.22
N PHE A 131 -5.60 -16.19 15.08
CA PHE A 131 -6.23 -15.10 14.35
C PHE A 131 -7.40 -14.50 15.12
N GLU A 132 -8.27 -15.33 15.73
CA GLU A 132 -9.40 -14.81 16.50
C GLU A 132 -8.91 -13.99 17.70
N ARG A 133 -7.91 -14.48 18.43
CA ARG A 133 -7.26 -13.72 19.51
C ARG A 133 -6.70 -12.40 18.99
N TYR A 134 -5.93 -12.44 17.90
CA TYR A 134 -5.38 -11.23 17.30
C TYR A 134 -6.48 -10.24 16.90
N PHE A 135 -7.58 -10.70 16.32
CA PHE A 135 -8.71 -9.85 15.95
C PHE A 135 -9.32 -9.17 17.18
N GLN A 136 -9.55 -9.91 18.27
CA GLN A 136 -10.10 -9.34 19.51
C GLN A 136 -9.15 -8.31 20.13
N ASP A 137 -7.84 -8.60 20.17
CA ASP A 137 -6.84 -7.65 20.65
C ASP A 137 -6.86 -6.34 19.84
N GLN A 138 -6.98 -6.44 18.51
CA GLN A 138 -7.08 -5.25 17.64
C GLN A 138 -8.38 -4.48 17.85
N LYS A 139 -9.50 -5.18 18.06
CA LYS A 139 -10.80 -4.57 18.35
C LYS A 139 -10.79 -3.80 19.66
N GLU A 140 -10.15 -4.34 20.69
CA GLU A 140 -10.01 -3.67 21.98
C GLU A 140 -9.09 -2.45 21.88
N ALA A 141 -7.91 -2.61 21.27
CA ALA A 141 -6.93 -1.54 21.13
C ALA A 141 -7.41 -0.37 20.26
N ASN A 142 -8.25 -0.65 19.26
CA ASN A 142 -8.73 0.34 18.28
C ASN A 142 -10.25 0.54 18.38
N ARG A 143 -10.84 0.42 19.57
CA ARG A 143 -12.30 0.40 19.78
C ARG A 143 -13.05 1.56 19.12
N GLY A 144 -12.50 2.78 19.15
CA GLY A 144 -13.10 3.94 18.49
C GLY A 144 -13.19 3.76 16.98
N LEU A 145 -12.09 3.32 16.36
CA LEU A 145 -12.03 3.03 14.93
C LEU A 145 -13.01 1.90 14.56
N PHE A 146 -13.06 0.82 15.32
CA PHE A 146 -13.98 -0.29 15.04
C PHE A 146 -15.46 0.13 15.10
N ASN A 147 -15.82 0.95 16.10
CA ASN A 147 -17.18 1.48 16.22
C ASN A 147 -17.58 2.35 15.01
N ASP A 148 -16.67 3.19 14.53
CA ASP A 148 -16.93 4.08 13.39
C ASP A 148 -17.18 3.30 12.08
N TYR A 149 -16.65 2.07 11.98
CA TYR A 149 -16.81 1.18 10.83
C TYR A 149 -17.85 0.06 11.05
N GLY A 150 -18.54 0.03 12.20
CA GLY A 150 -19.58 -0.97 12.50
C GLY A 150 -19.07 -2.37 12.81
N LEU A 151 -17.83 -2.50 13.29
CA LEU A 151 -17.12 -3.76 13.58
C LEU A 151 -16.98 -4.07 15.07
#